data_AF-A0A2K0WE37-F1
#
_entry.id   AF-A0A2K0WE37-F1
#
_cell.length_a   1.000
_cell.length_b   1.000
_cell.length_c   1.000
_cell.angle_alpha   90.00
_cell.angle_beta   90.00
_cell.angle_gamma   90.00
#
_symmetry.space_group_name_H-M   'P 1'
#
loop_
_entity.id
_entity.type
_entity.pdbx_description
1 polymer ?
#
loop_
_entity_poly.entity_id
_entity_poly.type
_entity_poly.pdbx_seq_one_letter_code
_entity_poly.pdbx_strand_id
1 'polypeptide(L)'
;MISCWLRSPDEFEDVVLQLHESLMSAFSDWIANPRSRHEYDEPWPFETYQAILMNIIFAFYHGNEKLVSKASLLRGTFVVALREAEFFNSDNAAEQQRLHYPGTFVPWLMTIRDRWKRLIVSLFKIDTYLSIARFQAPTLFREEIDLTMPATYSLWNAYGLNIFFKRITLEPTDRSNFKLSEVIANPNTPAKPLLLFEDIHLALCGLLPAIWNQTQIVRRSTEAGRSTQNCTSSLAWQLEAWKADVERLKHQCFHAAEVGEFPFTAYIGDYDEDPVRAKALAMSNIKCLISECLMTYHLQGLQLYADPRVINSVAMASIVSSDHEAGRAPAFRR
;
A
#
# COMPACT_ATOMS: atom_id res chain seq x y z
N MET A 1 20.76 -5.45 -1.46
CA MET A 1 20.04 -6.49 -2.20
C MET A 1 19.07 -5.87 -3.20
N ILE A 2 17.88 -5.40 -2.78
CA ILE A 2 16.82 -4.88 -3.67
C ILE A 2 17.33 -3.73 -4.56
N SER A 3 18.07 -2.78 -3.97
CA SER A 3 18.67 -1.66 -4.71
C SER A 3 19.73 -2.07 -5.74
N CYS A 4 20.45 -3.17 -5.51
CA CYS A 4 21.44 -3.70 -6.45
C CYS A 4 20.73 -4.34 -7.64
N TRP A 5 19.71 -5.16 -7.37
CA TRP A 5 18.90 -5.79 -8.42
C TRP A 5 18.16 -4.75 -9.28
N LEU A 6 17.59 -3.70 -8.68
CA LEU A 6 16.95 -2.62 -9.45
C LEU A 6 17.91 -1.85 -10.37
N ARG A 7 19.21 -1.87 -10.10
CA ARG A 7 20.23 -1.20 -10.95
C ARG A 7 20.76 -2.11 -12.05
N SER A 8 20.99 -3.38 -11.74
CA SER A 8 21.46 -4.39 -12.68
C SER A 8 20.77 -5.73 -12.40
N PRO A 9 19.55 -5.96 -12.95
CA PRO A 9 18.80 -7.18 -12.69
C PRO A 9 19.58 -8.43 -13.11
N ASP A 10 20.08 -8.45 -14.35
CA ASP A 10 20.74 -9.61 -14.96
C ASP A 10 22.06 -9.99 -14.27
N GLU A 11 22.77 -9.02 -13.70
CA GLU A 11 24.10 -9.24 -13.08
C GLU A 11 23.98 -9.88 -11.70
N PHE A 12 22.95 -9.52 -10.93
CA PHE A 12 22.82 -9.89 -9.52
C PHE A 12 21.66 -10.84 -9.24
N GLU A 13 20.92 -11.30 -10.26
CA GLU A 13 19.70 -12.10 -10.10
C GLU A 13 19.92 -13.30 -9.17
N ASP A 14 20.85 -14.19 -9.49
CA ASP A 14 21.09 -15.42 -8.73
C ASP A 14 21.43 -15.15 -7.26
N VAL A 15 22.34 -14.19 -7.01
CA VAL A 15 22.80 -13.85 -5.65
C VAL A 15 21.68 -13.19 -4.84
N VAL A 16 20.91 -12.32 -5.49
CA VAL A 16 19.77 -11.63 -4.86
C VAL A 16 18.66 -12.62 -4.54
N LEU A 17 18.35 -13.54 -5.44
CA LEU A 17 17.35 -14.57 -5.23
C LEU A 17 17.76 -15.53 -4.11
N GLN A 18 19.02 -15.97 -4.08
CA GLN A 18 19.53 -16.82 -3.00
C GLN A 18 19.45 -16.12 -1.64
N LEU A 19 19.84 -14.84 -1.57
CA LEU A 19 19.74 -14.05 -0.35
C LEU A 19 18.28 -13.83 0.06
N HIS A 20 17.40 -13.50 -0.89
CA HIS A 20 15.97 -13.34 -0.65
C HIS A 20 15.36 -14.63 -0.09
N GLU A 21 15.63 -15.79 -0.68
CA GLU A 21 15.11 -17.07 -0.18
C GLU A 21 15.62 -17.37 1.25
N SER A 22 16.91 -17.11 1.52
CA SER A 22 17.50 -17.29 2.85
C SER A 22 16.84 -16.38 3.90
N LEU A 23 16.62 -15.12 3.55
CA LEU A 23 15.93 -14.15 4.40
C LEU A 23 14.47 -14.53 4.62
N MET A 24 13.75 -14.93 3.58
CA MET A 24 12.36 -15.37 3.67
C MET A 24 12.20 -16.56 4.63
N SER A 25 13.10 -17.55 4.55
CA SER A 25 13.13 -18.67 5.49
C SER A 25 13.40 -18.22 6.93
N ALA A 26 14.45 -17.42 7.14
CA ALA A 26 14.79 -16.91 8.46
C ALA A 26 13.64 -16.09 9.08
N PHE A 27 12.95 -15.28 8.28
CA PHE A 27 11.80 -14.52 8.73
C PHE A 27 10.59 -15.40 9.02
N SER A 28 10.31 -16.43 8.22
CA SER A 28 9.24 -17.38 8.51
C SER A 28 9.47 -18.08 9.86
N ASP A 29 10.70 -18.54 10.13
CA ASP A 29 11.05 -19.19 11.39
C ASP A 29 10.98 -18.22 12.57
N TRP A 30 11.40 -16.97 12.37
CA TRP A 30 11.33 -15.92 13.39
C TRP A 30 9.88 -15.58 13.75
N ILE A 31 9.00 -15.40 12.76
CA ILE A 31 7.57 -15.07 12.98
C ILE A 31 6.81 -16.25 13.60
N ALA A 32 7.23 -17.50 13.34
CA ALA A 32 6.61 -18.69 13.94
C ALA A 32 6.70 -18.74 15.47
N ASN A 33 7.56 -17.90 16.07
CA ASN A 33 7.66 -17.68 17.51
C ASN A 33 7.21 -16.25 17.84
N PRO A 34 5.91 -15.92 17.69
CA PRO A 34 5.45 -14.55 17.89
C PRO A 34 5.64 -14.14 19.34
N ARG A 35 6.06 -12.87 19.54
CA ARG A 35 6.12 -12.27 20.88
C ARG A 35 4.73 -12.23 21.48
N SER A 36 4.60 -12.66 22.73
CA SER A 36 3.33 -12.56 23.43
C SER A 36 3.05 -11.10 23.82
N ARG A 37 1.76 -10.76 23.94
CA ARG A 37 1.29 -9.45 24.42
C ARG A 37 1.95 -9.00 25.73
N HIS A 38 2.44 -9.94 26.55
CA HIS A 38 2.96 -9.68 27.89
C HIS A 38 4.49 -9.49 27.94
N GLU A 39 5.18 -9.65 26.82
CA GLU A 39 6.63 -9.43 26.71
C GLU A 39 6.93 -7.96 26.42
N TYR A 40 6.73 -7.09 27.42
CA TYR A 40 6.98 -5.65 27.34
C TYR A 40 8.45 -5.25 27.60
N ASP A 41 9.34 -6.22 27.88
CA ASP A 41 10.71 -5.91 28.30
C ASP A 41 11.57 -5.40 27.14
N GLU A 42 11.21 -5.73 25.90
CA GLU A 42 11.95 -5.33 24.70
C GLU A 42 11.14 -4.44 23.76
N PRO A 43 11.78 -3.44 23.12
CA PRO A 43 11.10 -2.63 22.11
C PRO A 43 10.67 -3.48 20.92
N TRP A 44 9.62 -3.03 20.23
CA TRP A 44 9.26 -3.61 18.94
C TRP A 44 10.45 -3.62 17.95
N PRO A 45 10.72 -4.76 17.29
CA PRO A 45 11.86 -4.93 16.39
C PRO A 45 11.56 -4.34 15.01
N PHE A 46 11.50 -3.00 14.93
CA PHE A 46 11.11 -2.25 13.74
C PHE A 46 11.93 -2.60 12.51
N GLU A 47 13.24 -2.77 12.65
CA GLU A 47 14.14 -3.11 11.55
C GLU A 47 13.80 -4.49 10.96
N THR A 48 13.48 -5.46 11.82
CA THR A 48 13.03 -6.79 11.40
C THR A 48 11.69 -6.71 10.68
N TYR A 49 10.73 -5.96 11.22
CA TYR A 49 9.43 -5.74 10.60
C TYR A 49 9.54 -5.06 9.22
N GLN A 50 10.41 -4.05 9.10
CA GLN A 50 10.71 -3.39 7.85
C GLN A 50 11.37 -4.36 6.85
N ALA A 51 12.31 -5.19 7.30
CA ALA A 51 12.98 -6.17 6.45
C ALA A 51 12.02 -7.26 5.93
N ILE A 52 11.12 -7.77 6.78
CA ILE A 52 10.05 -8.69 6.40
C ILE A 52 9.18 -8.05 5.31
N LEU A 53 8.69 -6.82 5.56
CA LEU A 53 7.82 -6.12 4.63
C LEU A 53 8.51 -5.86 3.28
N MET A 54 9.77 -5.43 3.30
CA MET A 54 10.55 -5.21 2.08
C MET A 54 10.74 -6.49 1.27
N ASN A 55 10.91 -7.64 1.91
CA ASN A 55 11.01 -8.93 1.21
C ASN A 55 9.67 -9.37 0.61
N ILE A 56 8.55 -9.10 1.28
CA ILE A 56 7.21 -9.33 0.72
C ILE A 56 6.99 -8.46 -0.53
N ILE A 57 7.33 -7.17 -0.45
CA ILE A 57 7.22 -6.23 -1.57
C ILE A 57 8.13 -6.68 -2.72
N PHE A 58 9.37 -7.07 -2.43
CA PHE A 58 10.31 -7.54 -3.45
C PHE A 58 9.79 -8.78 -4.18
N ALA A 59 9.30 -9.79 -3.44
CA ALA A 59 8.74 -10.99 -4.05
C ALA A 59 7.55 -10.67 -4.96
N PHE A 60 6.68 -9.74 -4.54
CA PHE A 60 5.56 -9.28 -5.36
C PHE A 60 6.03 -8.55 -6.62
N TYR A 61 6.99 -7.63 -6.47
CA TYR A 61 7.55 -6.86 -7.58
C TYR A 61 8.29 -7.74 -8.59
N HIS A 62 9.02 -8.75 -8.13
CA HIS A 62 9.71 -9.71 -8.99
C HIS A 62 8.74 -10.56 -9.83
N GLY A 63 7.53 -10.82 -9.33
CA GLY A 63 6.49 -11.53 -10.09
C GLY A 63 6.71 -13.04 -10.27
N ASN A 64 7.76 -13.64 -9.67
CA ASN A 64 7.93 -15.09 -9.70
C ASN A 64 6.87 -15.77 -8.81
N GLU A 65 6.02 -16.61 -9.42
CA GLU A 65 4.88 -17.25 -8.73
C GLU A 65 5.25 -18.01 -7.44
N LYS A 66 6.40 -18.68 -7.41
CA LYS A 66 6.87 -19.40 -6.21
C LYS A 66 7.23 -18.42 -5.10
N LEU A 67 7.93 -17.32 -5.43
CA LEU A 67 8.28 -16.27 -4.48
C LEU A 67 7.03 -15.54 -3.97
N VAL A 68 6.13 -15.17 -4.89
CA VAL A 68 4.85 -14.53 -4.55
C VAL A 68 4.00 -15.41 -3.64
N SER A 69 3.99 -16.73 -3.87
CA SER A 69 3.29 -17.68 -3.00
C SER A 69 3.89 -17.73 -1.60
N LYS A 70 5.22 -17.82 -1.47
CA LYS A 70 5.93 -17.76 -0.18
C LYS A 70 5.67 -16.44 0.54
N ALA A 71 5.74 -15.31 -0.18
CA ALA A 71 5.47 -13.98 0.36
C ALA A 71 4.02 -13.79 0.82
N SER A 72 3.06 -14.38 0.11
CA SER A 72 1.64 -14.36 0.52
C SER A 72 1.43 -15.09 1.85
N LEU A 73 2.11 -16.22 2.06
CA LEU A 73 2.09 -16.94 3.33
C LEU A 73 2.76 -16.11 4.43
N LEU A 74 3.98 -15.63 4.19
CA LEU A 74 4.72 -14.80 5.16
C LEU A 74 3.92 -13.57 5.57
N ARG A 75 3.30 -12.87 4.62
CA ARG A 75 2.42 -11.72 4.88
C ARG A 75 1.27 -12.10 5.80
N GLY A 76 0.57 -13.22 5.54
CA GLY A 76 -0.53 -13.68 6.39
C GLY A 76 -0.08 -13.93 7.82
N THR A 77 1.01 -14.68 8.01
CA THR A 77 1.56 -14.96 9.35
C THR A 77 2.09 -13.68 10.02
N PHE A 78 2.69 -12.76 9.25
CA PHE A 78 3.19 -11.49 9.76
C PHE A 78 2.07 -10.60 10.31
N VAL A 79 0.95 -10.49 9.58
CA VAL A 79 -0.24 -9.76 10.08
C VAL A 79 -0.74 -10.38 11.39
N VAL A 80 -0.79 -11.71 11.49
CA VAL A 80 -1.16 -12.40 12.74
C VAL A 80 -0.18 -12.08 13.87
N ALA A 81 1.14 -12.16 13.64
CA ALA A 81 2.13 -11.84 14.66
C ALA A 81 2.05 -10.38 15.13
N LEU A 82 1.76 -9.44 14.22
CA LEU A 82 1.55 -8.04 14.58
C LEU A 82 0.25 -7.83 15.40
N ARG A 83 -0.80 -8.65 15.18
CA ARG A 83 -2.00 -8.64 16.02
C ARG A 83 -1.71 -9.14 17.43
N GLU A 84 -0.95 -10.23 17.57
CA GLU A 84 -0.54 -10.75 18.88
C GLU A 84 0.30 -9.75 19.67
N ALA A 85 1.13 -8.97 18.97
CA ALA A 85 1.89 -7.86 19.55
C ALA A 85 1.08 -6.56 19.77
N GLU A 86 -0.23 -6.57 19.45
CA GLU A 86 -1.12 -5.39 19.47
C GLU A 86 -0.55 -4.17 18.72
N PHE A 87 0.18 -4.44 17.63
CA PHE A 87 0.95 -3.44 16.90
C PHE A 87 0.07 -2.40 16.19
N PHE A 88 -1.19 -2.71 15.91
CA PHE A 88 -2.11 -1.81 15.19
C PHE A 88 -2.87 -0.84 16.10
N ASN A 89 -2.61 -0.86 17.42
CA ASN A 89 -3.29 -0.04 18.42
C ASN A 89 -2.46 1.19 18.84
N SER A 90 -3.07 2.38 18.87
CA SER A 90 -2.35 3.62 19.20
C SER A 90 -1.97 3.77 20.67
N ASP A 91 -2.73 3.20 21.60
CA ASP A 91 -2.41 3.21 23.04
C ASP A 91 -1.17 2.36 23.30
N ASN A 92 -1.08 1.19 22.68
CA ASN A 92 0.11 0.33 22.78
C ASN A 92 1.34 0.97 22.14
N ALA A 93 1.18 1.66 21.01
CA ALA A 93 2.28 2.42 20.41
C ALA A 93 2.75 3.56 21.33
N ALA A 94 1.82 4.23 22.03
CA ALA A 94 2.15 5.25 23.02
C ALA A 94 2.87 4.66 24.25
N GLU A 95 2.47 3.47 24.69
CA GLU A 95 3.15 2.74 25.76
C GLU A 95 4.57 2.32 25.37
N GLN A 96 4.76 1.73 24.18
CA GLN A 96 6.07 1.37 23.64
C GLN A 96 7.00 2.59 23.54
N GLN A 97 6.47 3.73 23.10
CA GLN A 97 7.21 4.98 23.11
C GLN A 97 7.61 5.39 24.53
N ARG A 98 6.68 5.35 25.48
CA ARG A 98 6.93 5.74 26.88
C ARG A 98 7.99 4.87 27.55
N LEU A 99 7.94 3.56 27.34
CA LEU A 99 8.81 2.59 27.99
C LEU A 99 10.22 2.57 27.39
N HIS A 100 10.33 2.49 26.07
CA HIS A 100 11.62 2.25 25.41
C HIS A 100 12.24 3.48 24.77
N TYR A 101 11.46 4.54 24.57
CA TYR A 101 11.90 5.77 23.90
C TYR A 101 11.53 7.02 24.72
N PRO A 102 11.89 7.08 26.03
CA PRO A 102 11.50 8.19 26.89
C PRO A 102 12.18 9.50 26.45
N GLY A 103 11.47 10.61 26.61
CA GLY A 103 11.99 11.94 26.35
C GLY A 103 10.96 12.91 25.79
N THR A 104 11.36 14.17 25.64
CA THR A 104 10.52 15.26 25.11
C THR A 104 11.07 15.85 23.82
N PHE A 105 12.13 15.26 23.26
CA PHE A 105 12.76 15.74 22.04
C PHE A 105 11.86 15.44 20.83
N VAL A 106 11.13 16.46 20.38
CA VAL A 106 10.07 16.36 19.37
C VAL A 106 10.50 15.63 18.08
N PRO A 107 11.66 15.92 17.45
CA PRO A 107 12.06 15.23 16.22
C PRO A 107 12.17 13.72 16.40
N TRP A 108 12.70 13.28 17.54
CA TRP A 108 12.81 11.85 17.87
C TRP A 108 11.45 11.20 18.05
N LEU A 109 10.57 11.81 18.85
CA LEU A 109 9.23 11.27 19.11
C LEU A 109 8.39 11.17 17.83
N MET A 110 8.43 12.20 16.97
CA MET A 110 7.73 12.18 15.69
C MET A 110 8.28 11.12 14.75
N THR A 111 9.60 10.96 14.68
CA THR A 111 10.23 9.93 13.86
C THR A 111 9.77 8.53 14.27
N ILE A 112 9.78 8.20 15.57
CA ILE A 112 9.34 6.88 16.06
C ILE A 112 7.86 6.65 15.74
N ARG A 113 7.00 7.64 15.97
CA ARG A 113 5.56 7.55 15.64
C ARG A 113 5.31 7.35 14.16
N ASP A 114 5.97 8.12 13.30
CA ASP A 114 5.77 8.00 11.85
C ASP A 114 6.40 6.74 11.27
N ARG A 115 7.51 6.23 11.83
CA ARG A 115 8.05 4.90 11.49
C ARG A 115 6.98 3.83 11.67
N TRP A 116 6.30 3.85 12.83
CA TRP A 116 5.21 2.95 13.14
C TRP A 116 4.04 3.08 12.17
N LYS A 117 3.53 4.30 11.97
CA LYS A 117 2.42 4.55 11.03
C LYS A 117 2.74 4.09 9.60
N ARG A 118 3.92 4.44 9.10
CA ARG A 118 4.35 4.15 7.72
C ARG A 118 4.54 2.65 7.48
N LEU A 119 4.99 1.90 8.48
CA LEU A 119 5.07 0.45 8.39
C LEU A 119 3.67 -0.18 8.24
N ILE A 120 2.70 0.24 9.06
CA ILE A 120 1.31 -0.24 8.98
C ILE A 120 0.69 0.11 7.63
N VAL A 121 0.82 1.37 7.21
CA VAL A 121 0.29 1.86 5.92
C VAL A 121 0.89 1.09 4.74
N SER A 122 2.19 0.78 4.79
CA SER A 122 2.85 0.02 3.73
C SER A 122 2.42 -1.45 3.73
N LEU A 123 2.24 -2.06 4.91
CA LEU A 123 1.69 -3.40 5.05
C LEU A 123 0.25 -3.49 4.49
N PHE A 124 -0.59 -2.51 4.80
CA PHE A 124 -1.96 -2.44 4.32
C PHE A 124 -2.05 -2.35 2.79
N LYS A 125 -1.19 -1.52 2.17
CA LYS A 125 -1.10 -1.41 0.70
C LYS A 125 -0.68 -2.74 0.06
N ILE A 126 0.41 -3.36 0.53
CA ILE A 126 0.89 -4.61 -0.08
C ILE A 126 -0.08 -5.78 0.15
N ASP A 127 -0.77 -5.82 1.30
CA ASP A 127 -1.83 -6.80 1.56
C ASP A 127 -2.97 -6.67 0.54
N THR A 128 -3.40 -5.43 0.26
CA THR A 128 -4.39 -5.14 -0.77
C THR A 128 -3.91 -5.56 -2.15
N TYR A 129 -2.69 -5.18 -2.54
CA TYR A 129 -2.15 -5.51 -3.87
C TYR A 129 -2.00 -7.00 -4.11
N LEU A 130 -1.46 -7.74 -3.15
CA LEU A 130 -1.37 -9.20 -3.23
C LEU A 130 -2.77 -9.82 -3.32
N SER A 131 -3.74 -9.28 -2.58
CA SER A 131 -5.12 -9.77 -2.58
C SER A 131 -5.83 -9.49 -3.91
N ILE A 132 -5.58 -8.32 -4.52
CA ILE A 132 -6.03 -8.00 -5.87
C ILE A 132 -5.45 -8.99 -6.88
N ALA A 133 -4.12 -9.16 -6.88
CA ALA A 133 -3.41 -10.01 -7.82
C ALA A 133 -3.82 -11.50 -7.71
N ARG A 134 -4.16 -11.95 -6.49
CA ARG A 134 -4.52 -13.35 -6.22
C ARG A 134 -6.03 -13.60 -6.19
N PHE A 135 -6.84 -12.57 -6.40
CA PHE A 135 -8.30 -12.63 -6.28
C PHE A 135 -8.76 -13.22 -4.93
N GLN A 136 -8.13 -12.78 -3.84
CA GLN A 136 -8.38 -13.20 -2.47
C GLN A 136 -8.91 -12.03 -1.64
N ALA A 137 -9.51 -12.34 -0.49
CA ALA A 137 -9.84 -11.32 0.49
C ALA A 137 -8.54 -10.76 1.12
N PRO A 138 -8.45 -9.45 1.37
CA PRO A 138 -7.38 -8.89 2.18
C PRO A 138 -7.37 -9.49 3.58
N THR A 139 -6.18 -9.55 4.18
CA THR A 139 -5.98 -10.11 5.52
C THR A 139 -5.99 -9.05 6.60
N LEU A 140 -5.66 -7.79 6.27
CA LEU A 140 -5.68 -6.66 7.20
C LEU A 140 -6.85 -5.73 6.86
N PHE A 141 -7.73 -5.51 7.83
CA PHE A 141 -8.89 -4.65 7.66
C PHE A 141 -8.61 -3.23 8.17
N ARG A 142 -9.21 -2.23 7.53
CA ARG A 142 -9.04 -0.81 7.91
C ARG A 142 -9.55 -0.53 9.33
N GLU A 143 -10.55 -1.29 9.80
CA GLU A 143 -11.13 -1.18 11.14
C GLU A 143 -10.14 -1.59 12.24
N GLU A 144 -9.11 -2.38 11.91
CA GLU A 144 -8.05 -2.79 12.84
C GLU A 144 -6.97 -1.73 12.99
N ILE A 145 -6.92 -0.75 12.08
CA ILE A 145 -5.86 0.24 12.00
C ILE A 145 -6.24 1.46 12.84
N ASP A 146 -5.77 1.49 14.08
CA ASP A 146 -5.93 2.63 14.98
C ASP A 146 -4.72 3.55 14.92
N LEU A 147 -4.62 4.34 13.85
CA LEU A 147 -3.60 5.38 13.71
C LEU A 147 -4.17 6.66 13.12
N THR A 148 -3.53 7.79 13.43
CA THR A 148 -3.85 9.08 12.81
C THR A 148 -3.06 9.27 11.52
N MET A 149 -3.51 10.14 10.62
CA MET A 149 -2.84 10.32 9.32
C MET A 149 -1.31 10.53 9.49
N PRO A 150 -0.47 9.87 8.66
CA PRO A 150 0.99 10.08 8.71
C PRO A 150 1.37 11.52 8.38
N ALA A 151 2.53 11.94 8.88
CA ALA A 151 3.11 13.23 8.47
C ALA A 151 3.37 13.27 6.96
N THR A 152 3.39 14.49 6.41
CA THR A 152 3.68 14.74 5.00
C THR A 152 5.00 14.10 4.55
N TYR A 153 5.13 13.84 3.24
CA TYR A 153 6.39 13.39 2.65
C TYR A 153 7.52 14.39 2.93
N SER A 154 7.21 15.68 2.95
CA SER A 154 8.13 16.77 3.25
C SER A 154 8.70 16.69 4.66
N LEU A 155 7.86 16.56 5.69
CA LEU A 155 8.34 16.45 7.06
C LEU A 155 9.10 15.15 7.30
N TRP A 156 8.65 14.04 6.71
CA TRP A 156 9.30 12.74 6.84
C TRP A 156 10.72 12.72 6.26
N ASN A 157 10.94 13.41 5.14
CA ASN A 157 12.25 13.51 4.49
C ASN A 157 13.03 14.75 4.95
N ALA A 158 12.76 15.28 6.14
CA ALA A 158 13.49 16.40 6.71
C ALA A 158 14.84 15.96 7.31
N TYR A 159 15.80 15.63 6.44
CA TYR A 159 17.13 15.15 6.84
C TYR A 159 17.98 16.27 7.45
N GLY A 160 17.86 16.47 8.76
CA GLY A 160 18.64 17.46 9.53
C GLY A 160 17.75 18.31 10.42
N LEU A 161 18.24 18.67 11.61
CA LEU A 161 17.43 19.39 12.60
C LEU A 161 16.98 20.77 12.11
N ASN A 162 17.84 21.49 11.41
CA ASN A 162 17.51 22.78 10.80
C ASN A 162 16.37 22.67 9.77
N ILE A 163 16.36 21.59 8.97
CA ILE A 163 15.32 21.33 7.97
C ILE A 163 14.03 20.89 8.66
N PHE A 164 14.13 20.01 9.65
CA PHE A 164 12.98 19.55 10.44
C PHE A 164 12.22 20.72 11.08
N PHE A 165 12.92 21.59 11.81
CA PHE A 165 12.28 22.73 12.48
C PHE A 165 11.70 23.77 11.49
N LYS A 166 12.23 23.84 10.27
CA LYS A 166 11.64 24.63 9.18
C LYS A 166 10.36 23.99 8.62
N ARG A 167 10.32 22.67 8.48
CA ARG A 167 9.20 21.95 7.83
C ARG A 167 8.06 21.65 8.78
N ILE A 168 8.32 21.46 10.07
CA ILE A 168 7.26 21.22 11.06
C ILE A 168 6.29 22.40 11.16
N THR A 169 6.73 23.64 10.89
CA THR A 169 5.85 24.81 10.85
C THR A 169 4.95 24.86 9.62
N LEU A 170 5.26 24.04 8.60
CA LEU A 170 4.47 23.90 7.37
C LEU A 170 3.57 22.65 7.42
N GLU A 171 3.73 21.80 8.43
CA GLU A 171 2.93 20.60 8.58
C GLU A 171 1.50 20.99 8.97
N PRO A 172 0.47 20.51 8.25
CA PRO A 172 -0.92 20.75 8.63
C PRO A 172 -1.24 19.98 9.92
N THR A 173 -1.21 20.68 11.05
CA THR A 173 -1.35 20.11 12.40
C THR A 173 -2.65 19.33 12.61
N ASP A 174 -3.72 19.71 11.90
CA ASP A 174 -5.01 19.04 12.02
C ASP A 174 -5.02 17.61 11.49
N ARG A 175 -4.00 17.20 10.70
CA ARG A 175 -3.92 15.82 10.19
C ARG A 175 -3.89 14.78 11.32
N SER A 176 -3.26 15.10 12.46
CA SER A 176 -3.22 14.18 13.60
C SER A 176 -4.55 14.02 14.32
N ASN A 177 -5.55 14.86 14.04
CA ASN A 177 -6.86 14.81 14.71
C ASN A 177 -7.81 13.80 14.04
N PHE A 178 -7.48 13.30 12.85
CA PHE A 178 -8.30 12.35 12.12
C PHE A 178 -7.72 10.95 12.20
N LYS A 179 -8.57 9.98 12.57
CA LYS A 179 -8.22 8.56 12.50
C LYS A 179 -8.24 8.12 11.04
N LEU A 180 -7.22 7.38 10.63
CA LEU A 180 -7.05 6.95 9.25
C LEU A 180 -8.20 6.03 8.82
N SER A 181 -8.67 5.14 9.72
CA SER A 181 -9.80 4.24 9.46
C SER A 181 -11.08 5.00 9.09
N GLU A 182 -11.34 6.15 9.72
CA GLU A 182 -12.47 7.05 9.44
C GLU A 182 -12.31 7.78 8.11
N VAL A 183 -11.09 8.24 7.80
CA VAL A 183 -10.77 8.89 6.52
C VAL A 183 -10.96 7.92 5.36
N ILE A 184 -10.43 6.70 5.48
CA ILE A 184 -10.56 5.62 4.49
C ILE A 184 -12.04 5.24 4.29
N ALA A 185 -12.86 5.34 5.34
CA ALA A 185 -14.29 4.96 5.31
C ALA A 185 -15.15 5.87 4.42
N ASN A 186 -14.78 7.13 4.30
CA ASN A 186 -15.73 8.18 4.00
C ASN A 186 -15.17 9.16 2.96
N PRO A 187 -15.60 9.06 1.68
CA PRO A 187 -15.25 10.03 0.64
C PRO A 187 -15.64 11.48 0.96
N ASN A 188 -16.59 11.66 1.89
CA ASN A 188 -17.06 12.96 2.38
C ASN A 188 -16.47 13.34 3.74
N THR A 189 -15.31 12.76 4.11
CA THR A 189 -14.65 13.06 5.37
C THR A 189 -14.39 14.57 5.56
N PRO A 190 -14.55 15.12 6.78
CA PRO A 190 -14.15 16.50 7.06
C PRO A 190 -12.64 16.75 6.85
N ALA A 191 -11.81 15.70 6.82
CA ALA A 191 -10.39 15.78 6.51
C ALA A 191 -10.10 16.11 5.04
N LYS A 192 -11.12 16.22 4.16
CA LYS A 192 -10.99 16.40 2.71
C LYS A 192 -10.01 17.50 2.26
N PRO A 193 -9.96 18.68 2.92
CA PRO A 193 -9.00 19.73 2.58
C PRO A 193 -7.55 19.36 2.88
N LEU A 194 -7.32 18.39 3.77
CA LEU A 194 -5.99 17.97 4.24
C LEU A 194 -5.46 16.72 3.52
N LEU A 195 -6.26 16.10 2.65
CA LEU A 195 -5.91 14.84 1.99
C LEU A 195 -4.72 15.01 1.04
N LEU A 196 -3.83 14.03 1.08
CA LEU A 196 -2.77 13.80 0.10
C LEU A 196 -3.11 12.58 -0.77
N PHE A 197 -2.34 12.35 -1.83
CA PHE A 197 -2.58 11.22 -2.73
C PHE A 197 -2.45 9.89 -2.00
N GLU A 198 -1.53 9.79 -1.04
CA GLU A 198 -1.32 8.61 -0.21
C GLU A 198 -2.55 8.26 0.63
N ASP A 199 -3.30 9.27 1.11
CA ASP A 199 -4.52 9.07 1.90
C ASP A 199 -5.65 8.56 1.00
N ILE A 200 -5.79 9.12 -0.20
CA ILE A 200 -6.78 8.66 -1.21
C ILE A 200 -6.43 7.23 -1.67
N HIS A 201 -5.15 6.94 -1.85
CA HIS A 201 -4.67 5.62 -2.20
C HIS A 201 -5.06 4.60 -1.13
N LEU A 202 -4.87 4.93 0.15
CA LEU A 202 -5.30 4.09 1.26
C LEU A 202 -6.82 3.90 1.30
N ALA A 203 -7.58 4.95 0.98
CA ALA A 203 -9.03 4.87 0.87
C ALA A 203 -9.47 3.91 -0.24
N LEU A 204 -8.83 3.97 -1.41
CA LEU A 204 -9.02 3.01 -2.48
C LEU A 204 -8.68 1.59 -2.00
N CYS A 205 -7.53 1.37 -1.36
CA CYS A 205 -7.19 0.06 -0.80
C CYS A 205 -8.26 -0.47 0.17
N GLY A 206 -8.83 0.40 1.00
CA GLY A 206 -9.88 0.06 1.95
C GLY A 206 -11.23 -0.36 1.35
N LEU A 207 -11.47 -0.13 0.06
CA LEU A 207 -12.68 -0.61 -0.63
C LEU A 207 -12.61 -2.09 -1.01
N LEU A 208 -11.39 -2.65 -1.14
CA LEU A 208 -11.19 -4.01 -1.61
C LEU A 208 -12.00 -5.08 -0.86
N PRO A 209 -12.09 -5.09 0.50
CA PRO A 209 -12.86 -6.12 1.19
C PRO A 209 -14.34 -6.14 0.77
N ALA A 210 -14.94 -4.95 0.62
CA ALA A 210 -16.35 -4.82 0.24
C ALA A 210 -16.58 -5.22 -1.22
N ILE A 211 -15.67 -4.80 -2.12
CA ILE A 211 -15.70 -5.21 -3.53
C ILE A 211 -15.57 -6.73 -3.64
N TRP A 212 -14.57 -7.33 -2.99
CA TRP A 212 -14.35 -8.77 -3.01
C TRP A 212 -15.57 -9.56 -2.55
N ASN A 213 -16.19 -9.15 -1.43
CA ASN A 213 -17.40 -9.78 -0.92
C ASN A 213 -18.55 -9.68 -1.92
N GLN A 214 -18.78 -8.50 -2.48
CA GLN A 214 -19.80 -8.29 -3.50
C GLN A 214 -19.57 -9.18 -4.72
N THR A 215 -18.33 -9.29 -5.21
CA THR A 215 -17.97 -10.17 -6.32
C THR A 215 -18.27 -11.63 -5.99
N GLN A 216 -18.02 -12.11 -4.76
CA GLN A 216 -18.40 -13.48 -4.37
C GLN A 216 -19.91 -13.70 -4.33
N ILE A 217 -20.68 -12.72 -3.84
CA ILE A 217 -22.15 -12.79 -3.80
C ILE A 217 -22.73 -12.86 -5.21
N VAL A 218 -22.25 -12.02 -6.13
CA VAL A 218 -22.68 -12.02 -7.53
C VAL A 218 -22.40 -13.37 -8.17
N ARG A 219 -21.16 -13.88 -8.07
CA ARG A 219 -20.79 -15.20 -8.61
C ARG A 219 -21.71 -16.31 -8.15
N ARG A 220 -21.88 -16.47 -6.84
CA ARG A 220 -22.74 -17.52 -6.26
C ARG A 220 -24.20 -17.37 -6.67
N SER A 221 -24.66 -16.13 -6.89
CA SER A 221 -26.03 -15.87 -7.32
C SER A 221 -26.23 -16.19 -8.80
N THR A 222 -25.25 -15.85 -9.65
CA THR A 222 -25.24 -16.20 -11.08
C THR A 222 -25.19 -17.71 -11.27
N GLU A 223 -24.33 -18.41 -10.52
CA GLU A 223 -24.28 -19.89 -10.50
C GLU A 223 -25.63 -20.51 -10.08
N ALA A 224 -26.36 -19.85 -9.18
CA ALA A 224 -27.69 -20.25 -8.73
C ALA A 224 -28.84 -19.75 -9.64
N GLY A 225 -28.55 -19.12 -10.79
CA GLY A 225 -29.56 -18.60 -11.72
C GLY A 225 -30.39 -17.42 -11.18
N ARG A 226 -29.92 -16.71 -10.14
CA ARG A 226 -30.62 -15.57 -9.53
C ARG A 226 -30.10 -14.24 -10.09
N SER A 227 -31.02 -13.31 -10.36
CA SER A 227 -30.68 -11.93 -10.74
C SER A 227 -30.13 -11.16 -9.54
N THR A 228 -28.96 -10.53 -9.71
CA THR A 228 -28.34 -9.62 -8.73
C THR A 228 -28.37 -8.18 -9.24
N GLN A 229 -29.56 -7.68 -9.55
CA GLN A 229 -29.74 -6.27 -9.86
C GLN A 229 -29.67 -5.46 -8.55
N ASN A 230 -28.67 -4.55 -8.46
CA ASN A 230 -28.62 -3.37 -7.58
C ASN A 230 -27.74 -3.35 -6.32
N CYS A 231 -26.80 -4.27 -6.11
CA CYS A 231 -25.88 -4.18 -4.96
C CYS A 231 -24.53 -3.47 -5.25
N THR A 232 -24.24 -3.09 -6.49
CA THR A 232 -22.95 -2.50 -6.90
C THR A 232 -22.91 -0.97 -6.88
N SER A 233 -24.06 -0.30 -6.81
CA SER A 233 -24.17 1.16 -6.99
C SER A 233 -23.46 1.98 -5.91
N SER A 234 -23.49 1.53 -4.65
CA SER A 234 -22.83 2.23 -3.55
C SER A 234 -21.30 2.14 -3.64
N LEU A 235 -20.75 0.97 -3.96
CA LEU A 235 -19.31 0.77 -4.15
C LEU A 235 -18.80 1.47 -5.40
N ALA A 236 -19.58 1.44 -6.48
CA ALA A 236 -19.32 2.20 -7.69
C ALA A 236 -19.22 3.71 -7.39
N TRP A 237 -20.20 4.24 -6.65
CA TRP A 237 -20.18 5.64 -6.24
C TRP A 237 -18.95 5.99 -5.39
N GLN A 238 -18.55 5.13 -4.44
CA GLN A 238 -17.35 5.35 -3.63
C GLN A 238 -16.07 5.35 -4.48
N LEU A 239 -15.93 4.42 -5.43
CA LEU A 239 -14.79 4.40 -6.36
C LEU A 239 -14.72 5.68 -7.20
N GLU A 240 -15.84 6.12 -7.77
CA GLU A 240 -15.90 7.36 -8.53
C GLU A 240 -15.64 8.60 -7.67
N ALA A 241 -16.12 8.61 -6.42
CA ALA A 241 -15.87 9.72 -5.48
C ALA A 241 -14.37 9.86 -5.18
N TRP A 242 -13.67 8.75 -4.91
CA TRP A 242 -12.22 8.78 -4.67
C TRP A 242 -11.42 9.15 -5.94
N LYS A 243 -11.82 8.67 -7.12
CA LYS A 243 -11.23 9.10 -8.39
C LYS A 243 -11.43 10.59 -8.63
N ALA A 244 -12.61 11.13 -8.36
CA ALA A 244 -12.86 12.56 -8.44
C ALA A 244 -11.96 13.35 -7.48
N ASP A 245 -11.67 12.81 -6.30
CA ASP A 245 -10.71 13.40 -5.36
C ASP A 245 -9.26 13.35 -5.86
N VAL A 246 -8.84 12.31 -6.59
CA VAL A 246 -7.53 12.29 -7.28
C VAL A 246 -7.44 13.44 -8.27
N GLU A 247 -8.46 13.62 -9.11
CA GLU A 247 -8.46 14.70 -10.09
C GLU A 247 -8.50 16.07 -9.41
N ARG A 248 -9.35 16.27 -8.39
CA ARG A 248 -9.38 17.51 -7.61
C ARG A 248 -8.01 17.84 -7.02
N LEU A 249 -7.39 16.87 -6.35
CA LEU A 249 -6.10 17.07 -5.68
C LEU A 249 -4.97 17.34 -6.69
N LYS A 250 -5.00 16.69 -7.85
CA LYS A 250 -4.09 16.96 -8.97
C LYS A 250 -4.16 18.41 -9.45
N HIS A 251 -5.37 18.94 -9.68
CA HIS A 251 -5.54 20.35 -10.06
C HIS A 251 -5.01 21.29 -8.96
N GLN A 252 -5.33 21.01 -7.69
CA GLN A 252 -4.84 21.79 -6.55
C GLN A 252 -3.31 21.76 -6.43
N CYS A 253 -2.69 20.58 -6.55
CA CYS A 253 -1.23 20.45 -6.48
C CYS A 253 -0.53 21.22 -7.60
N PHE A 254 -1.07 21.19 -8.82
CA PHE A 254 -0.43 21.82 -9.97
C PHE A 254 -0.50 23.35 -9.87
N HIS A 255 -1.62 23.88 -9.39
CA HIS A 255 -1.75 25.31 -9.10
C HIS A 255 -0.88 25.71 -7.89
N ALA A 256 -0.92 24.95 -6.80
CA ALA A 256 -0.12 25.21 -5.60
C ALA A 256 1.40 25.11 -5.86
N ALA A 257 1.82 24.40 -6.91
CA ALA A 257 3.23 24.37 -7.34
C ALA A 257 3.73 25.71 -7.88
N GLU A 258 2.85 26.59 -8.35
CA GLU A 258 3.20 27.94 -8.81
C GLU A 258 3.38 28.90 -7.64
N VAL A 259 2.52 28.79 -6.63
CA VAL A 259 2.47 29.67 -5.47
C VAL A 259 3.37 29.18 -4.31
N GLY A 260 3.70 27.89 -4.28
CA GLY A 260 4.52 27.29 -3.23
C GLY A 260 3.72 26.99 -1.96
N GLU A 261 2.50 26.49 -2.10
CA GLU A 261 1.58 26.25 -0.98
C GLU A 261 1.21 24.77 -0.81
N PHE A 262 0.52 24.46 0.29
CA PHE A 262 -0.14 23.17 0.47
C PHE A 262 -1.22 22.99 -0.63
N PRO A 263 -1.41 21.79 -1.20
CA PRO A 263 -0.77 20.51 -0.88
C PRO A 263 0.59 20.29 -1.54
N PHE A 264 1.06 21.17 -2.43
CA PHE A 264 2.32 20.94 -3.16
C PHE A 264 3.54 20.85 -2.24
N THR A 265 3.63 21.74 -1.23
CA THR A 265 4.74 21.75 -0.26
C THR A 265 4.89 20.46 0.55
N ALA A 266 3.80 19.69 0.70
CA ALA A 266 3.80 18.40 1.37
C ALA A 266 4.65 17.34 0.63
N TYR A 267 4.99 17.55 -0.65
CA TYR A 267 5.75 16.60 -1.48
C TYR A 267 7.22 17.01 -1.71
N ILE A 268 7.67 18.13 -1.14
CA ILE A 268 9.07 18.59 -1.26
C ILE A 268 9.96 17.77 -0.32
N GLY A 269 10.83 16.91 -0.85
CA GLY A 269 11.68 16.01 -0.06
C GLY A 269 13.10 16.51 0.17
N ASP A 270 13.92 16.53 -0.89
CA ASP A 270 15.33 16.90 -0.83
C ASP A 270 15.59 18.21 -1.57
N TYR A 271 16.82 18.71 -1.48
CA TYR A 271 17.33 19.85 -2.25
C TYR A 271 16.68 21.20 -1.88
N ASP A 272 16.50 21.49 -0.59
CA ASP A 272 16.00 22.81 -0.15
C ASP A 272 16.83 23.99 -0.68
N GLU A 273 18.12 23.76 -0.94
CA GLU A 273 19.07 24.73 -1.50
C GLU A 273 18.94 24.91 -3.02
N ASP A 274 18.23 24.02 -3.72
CA ASP A 274 17.94 24.10 -5.17
C ASP A 274 16.42 23.98 -5.41
N PRO A 275 15.68 25.10 -5.33
CA PRO A 275 14.23 25.11 -5.47
C PRO A 275 13.71 24.58 -6.81
N VAL A 276 14.49 24.74 -7.89
CA VAL A 276 14.10 24.29 -9.23
C VAL A 276 14.12 22.77 -9.28
N ARG A 277 15.20 22.16 -8.77
CA ARG A 277 15.32 20.70 -8.69
C ARG A 277 14.33 20.10 -7.69
N ALA A 278 14.15 20.71 -6.52
CA ALA A 278 13.16 20.28 -5.54
C ALA A 278 11.74 20.26 -6.13
N LYS A 279 11.35 21.32 -6.85
CA LYS A 279 10.06 21.39 -7.55
C LYS A 279 9.91 20.30 -8.60
N ALA A 280 10.93 20.05 -9.41
CA ALA A 280 10.90 19.01 -10.44
C ALA A 280 10.73 17.60 -9.84
N LEU A 281 11.43 17.29 -8.75
CA LEU A 281 11.33 15.99 -8.06
C LEU A 281 9.97 15.82 -7.38
N ALA A 282 9.47 16.86 -6.70
CA ALA A 282 8.13 16.84 -6.10
C ALA A 282 7.05 16.59 -7.17
N MET A 283 7.16 17.26 -8.32
CA MET A 283 6.25 17.05 -9.45
C MET A 283 6.34 15.63 -10.02
N SER A 284 7.53 15.04 -10.09
CA SER A 284 7.71 13.65 -10.48
C SER A 284 7.01 12.69 -9.49
N ASN A 285 7.21 12.91 -8.19
CA ASN A 285 6.58 12.10 -7.14
C ASN A 285 5.05 12.18 -7.21
N ILE A 286 4.50 13.39 -7.33
CA ILE A 286 3.05 13.62 -7.50
C ILE A 286 2.50 12.83 -8.70
N LYS A 287 3.18 12.85 -9.85
CA LYS A 287 2.75 12.11 -11.04
C LYS A 287 2.75 10.59 -10.81
N CYS A 288 3.75 10.07 -10.11
CA CYS A 288 3.79 8.66 -9.72
C CYS A 288 2.61 8.29 -8.81
N LEU A 289 2.35 9.10 -7.77
CA LEU A 289 1.24 8.87 -6.84
C LEU A 289 -0.13 8.93 -7.52
N ILE A 290 -0.34 9.87 -8.46
CA ILE A 290 -1.56 9.93 -9.29
C ILE A 290 -1.72 8.62 -10.07
N SER A 291 -0.64 8.15 -10.72
CA SER A 291 -0.66 6.90 -11.48
C SER A 291 -1.00 5.69 -10.60
N GLU A 292 -0.44 5.61 -9.39
CA GLU A 292 -0.73 4.53 -8.43
C GLU A 292 -2.21 4.53 -8.00
N CYS A 293 -2.76 5.70 -7.67
CA CYS A 293 -4.17 5.83 -7.31
C CYS A 293 -5.08 5.40 -8.47
N LEU A 294 -4.82 5.90 -9.68
CA LEU A 294 -5.63 5.56 -10.86
C LEU A 294 -5.52 4.07 -11.21
N MET A 295 -4.33 3.48 -11.12
CA MET A 295 -4.14 2.05 -11.32
C MET A 295 -4.97 1.24 -10.33
N THR A 296 -4.92 1.60 -9.05
CA THR A 296 -5.71 0.93 -8.00
C THR A 296 -7.21 1.06 -8.25
N TYR A 297 -7.68 2.26 -8.61
CA TYR A 297 -9.08 2.50 -9.01
C TYR A 297 -9.49 1.59 -10.19
N HIS A 298 -8.69 1.51 -11.25
CA HIS A 298 -9.02 0.70 -12.43
C HIS A 298 -9.03 -0.79 -12.12
N LEU A 299 -8.05 -1.28 -11.35
CA LEU A 299 -7.99 -2.69 -10.94
C LEU A 299 -9.21 -3.08 -10.10
N GLN A 300 -9.63 -2.23 -9.17
CA GLN A 300 -10.81 -2.47 -8.35
C GLN A 300 -12.11 -2.30 -9.14
N GLY A 301 -12.19 -1.35 -10.06
CA GLY A 301 -13.29 -1.23 -11.01
C GLY A 301 -13.47 -2.50 -11.84
N LEU A 302 -12.36 -3.08 -12.32
CA LEU A 302 -12.40 -4.36 -13.03
C LEU A 302 -12.99 -5.48 -12.15
N GLN A 303 -12.60 -5.55 -10.87
CA GLN A 303 -13.14 -6.55 -9.94
C GLN A 303 -14.61 -6.33 -9.57
N LEU A 304 -15.07 -5.08 -9.57
CA LEU A 304 -16.45 -4.74 -9.26
C LEU A 304 -17.41 -5.01 -10.43
N TYR A 305 -17.00 -4.69 -11.66
CA TYR A 305 -17.87 -4.75 -12.84
C TYR A 305 -17.70 -6.00 -13.69
N ALA A 306 -16.57 -6.69 -13.58
CA ALA A 306 -16.28 -7.89 -14.34
C ALA A 306 -15.86 -9.03 -13.41
N ASP A 307 -15.86 -10.25 -13.96
CA ASP A 307 -15.23 -11.39 -13.31
C ASP A 307 -13.82 -11.61 -13.91
N PRO A 308 -12.75 -11.21 -13.21
CA PRO A 308 -11.39 -11.34 -13.75
C PRO A 308 -10.95 -12.80 -13.95
N ARG A 309 -11.55 -13.76 -13.23
CA ARG A 309 -11.24 -15.19 -13.40
C ARG A 309 -11.82 -15.72 -14.71
N VAL A 310 -12.99 -15.21 -15.10
CA VAL A 310 -13.61 -15.50 -16.40
C VAL A 310 -12.82 -14.83 -17.52
N ILE A 311 -12.36 -13.59 -17.34
CA ILE A 311 -11.48 -12.93 -18.32
C ILE A 311 -10.20 -13.75 -18.52
N ASN A 312 -9.57 -14.22 -17.44
CA ASN A 312 -8.34 -15.00 -17.53
C ASN A 312 -8.58 -16.38 -18.17
N SER A 313 -9.68 -17.07 -17.86
CA SER A 313 -10.00 -18.35 -18.51
C SER A 313 -10.28 -18.20 -20.00
N VAL A 314 -10.97 -17.12 -20.41
CA VAL A 314 -11.20 -16.80 -21.83
C VAL A 314 -9.90 -16.43 -22.54
N ALA A 315 -9.03 -15.64 -21.91
CA ALA A 315 -7.72 -15.29 -22.47
C ALA A 315 -6.84 -16.53 -22.68
N MET A 316 -6.76 -17.42 -21.68
CA MET A 316 -6.00 -18.67 -21.78
C MET A 316 -6.58 -19.62 -22.82
N ALA A 317 -7.91 -19.75 -22.91
CA ALA A 317 -8.57 -20.54 -23.95
C ALA A 317 -8.26 -20.01 -25.36
N SER A 318 -8.14 -18.69 -25.51
CA SER A 318 -7.82 -18.03 -26.79
C SER A 318 -6.37 -18.31 -27.23
N ILE A 319 -5.43 -18.34 -26.27
CA ILE A 319 -4.01 -18.67 -26.53
C ILE A 319 -3.86 -20.16 -26.92
N VAL A 320 -4.54 -21.05 -26.22
CA VAL A 320 -4.53 -22.49 -26.54
C VAL A 320 -5.19 -22.78 -27.89
N SER A 321 -6.21 -22.00 -28.27
CA SER A 321 -6.85 -22.06 -29.59
C SER A 321 -5.89 -21.66 -30.72
N SER A 322 -5.09 -20.61 -30.55
CA SER A 322 -4.11 -20.18 -31.56
C SER A 322 -2.99 -21.20 -31.79
N ASP A 323 -2.54 -21.89 -30.73
CA ASP A 323 -1.53 -22.96 -30.86
C ASP A 323 -2.09 -24.22 -31.56
N HIS A 324 -3.38 -24.52 -31.38
CA HIS A 324 -4.04 -25.62 -32.08
C HIS A 324 -4.27 -25.35 -33.58
N GLU A 325 -4.40 -24.08 -34.00
CA GLU A 325 -4.49 -23.71 -35.41
C GLU A 325 -3.12 -23.69 -36.11
N ALA A 326 -2.05 -23.29 -35.41
CA ALA A 326 -0.68 -23.35 -35.92
C ALA A 326 -0.16 -24.79 -36.14
N GLY A 327 -0.71 -25.78 -35.41
CA GLY A 327 -0.38 -27.21 -35.57
C GLY A 327 -1.09 -27.93 -36.72
N ARG A 328 -2.00 -27.28 -37.45
CA ARG A 328 -2.69 -27.85 -38.62
C ARG A 328 -2.20 -27.24 -39.92
N ALA A 329 -0.92 -27.42 -40.25
CA ALA A 329 -0.48 -27.28 -41.63
C ALA A 329 -1.14 -28.38 -42.48
N PRO A 330 -1.81 -28.07 -43.60
CA PRO A 330 -2.41 -29.08 -44.44
C PRO A 330 -1.32 -29.93 -45.09
N ALA A 331 -1.37 -31.25 -44.85
CA ALA A 331 -0.60 -32.22 -45.61
C ALA A 331 -0.98 -32.10 -47.08
N PHE A 332 -0.11 -31.48 -47.88
CA PHE A 332 -0.24 -31.45 -49.33
C PHE A 332 -0.18 -32.89 -49.86
N ARG A 333 -1.32 -33.37 -50.37
CA ARG A 333 -1.37 -34.50 -51.31
C ARG A 333 -1.15 -33.97 -52.72
N ARG A 334 0.05 -34.15 -53.26
CA ARG A 334 0.33 -34.92 -54.49
C ARG A 334 1.81 -34.93 -54.79
#